data_AF-A0A246BE71-F1
#
_entry.id   AF-A0A246BE71-F1
#
_cell.length_a   1.000
_cell.length_b   1.000
_cell.length_c   1.000
_cell.angle_alpha   90.00
_cell.angle_beta   90.00
_cell.angle_gamma   90.00
#
_symmetry.space_group_name_H-M   'P 1'
#
loop_
_entity.id
_entity.type
_entity.pdbx_description
1 polymer ?
#
loop_
_entity_poly.entity_id
_entity_poly.type
_entity_poly.pdbx_seq_one_letter_code
_entity_poly.pdbx_strand_id
1 'polypeptide(L)'
;MTYGKDNFPEIPDSWISILVGESQETQGNSEKIKAKDYLDSGLFPIVDQGAKHIGGYSNDAEKLINNAGSVIVFGDHTRHIKYIDFPFIPGADGTKILQPNAFCHPKTFYYFLRAIDLPARGYGRHFQFLRDSIIPLPPLAEQVRIADKLDALLARVEAGRERLERVPKLLKRFRQSVLSAAVSGELTREWRGGNQCDDPLSDLKRIERFKHNWAEKNRMHNEAKRVASYQYSEVSQSADSSEIPPGWRRASLEQTLLMVVDCHNKTAPYAGAGYPLIRTTNIRYMGFNSKDLKFVDEATFLFWSKRARPESGDIIFTREAPMGEAAIIPNDVQFCLGQRTMLFKPAGNLSNMKYILYSIYSTEFTRQYGLGAVGSGVQHLRVGDVGNLELSYPPLAEQAEIVRRVESLFSIADRIEAKYAAALSSFDRLTPALLAKAFRGELVPQDPNDEPASVLLERIRAARATEGGKRGRGRPAKAAAGSGDGAEVKRRGRPPGANVQAGVEGAEPKRRGRPPKVPAAVSEPDARPAAVPETVEASAAPRGRGRPPGAGIPQASSFEDALRKLEAQKLARMQGTRQVGLFGDTED
;
A
#
# COMPACT_ATOMS: atom_id res chain seq x y z
N MET A 1 16.28 11.22 12.52
CA MET A 1 16.65 11.89 13.78
C MET A 1 15.94 13.21 13.77
N THR A 2 15.11 13.41 14.77
CA THR A 2 14.29 14.59 14.99
C THR A 2 14.87 15.27 16.23
N TYR A 3 15.07 16.59 16.17
CA TYR A 3 15.73 17.34 17.25
C TYR A 3 14.69 17.96 18.17
N GLY A 4 14.97 17.93 19.45
CA GLY A 4 14.13 18.50 20.50
C GLY A 4 15.01 19.14 21.58
N LYS A 5 14.37 19.70 22.61
CA LYS A 5 15.07 20.38 23.71
C LYS A 5 16.13 19.50 24.39
N ASP A 6 15.85 18.19 24.49
CA ASP A 6 16.71 17.21 25.18
C ASP A 6 17.69 16.49 24.23
N ASN A 7 17.64 16.79 22.93
CA ASN A 7 18.48 16.18 21.89
C ASN A 7 18.77 17.24 20.81
N PHE A 8 19.44 18.33 21.21
CA PHE A 8 19.89 19.38 20.31
C PHE A 8 21.34 19.09 19.90
N PRO A 9 21.72 19.22 18.62
CA PRO A 9 23.05 18.82 18.19
C PRO A 9 24.11 19.86 18.56
N GLU A 10 25.37 19.44 18.53
CA GLU A 10 26.49 20.37 18.44
C GLU A 10 26.39 21.18 17.14
N ILE A 11 26.63 22.49 17.25
CA ILE A 11 26.54 23.45 16.14
C ILE A 11 27.89 24.17 15.99
N PRO A 12 28.23 24.68 14.78
CA PRO A 12 29.45 25.45 14.57
C PRO A 12 29.54 26.70 15.47
N ASP A 13 30.76 27.14 15.80
CA ASP A 13 31.01 28.31 16.66
C ASP A 13 30.42 29.63 16.09
N SER A 14 30.27 29.71 14.77
CA SER A 14 29.66 30.85 14.06
C SER A 14 28.12 30.89 14.20
N TRP A 15 27.52 29.82 14.70
CA TRP A 15 26.07 29.66 14.87
C TRP A 15 25.65 29.93 16.31
N ILE A 16 24.36 30.21 16.50
CA ILE A 16 23.76 30.29 17.83
C ILE A 16 22.47 29.49 17.90
N SER A 17 22.09 29.04 19.09
CA SER A 17 20.78 28.45 19.35
C SER A 17 19.76 29.54 19.67
N ILE A 18 18.57 29.48 19.06
CA ILE A 18 17.47 30.41 19.34
C ILE A 18 16.14 29.65 19.48
N LEU A 19 15.24 30.18 20.32
CA LEU A 19 13.87 29.66 20.41
C LEU A 19 13.09 30.03 19.14
N VAL A 20 12.31 29.08 18.61
CA VAL A 20 11.42 29.33 17.48
C VAL A 20 10.48 30.51 17.79
N GLY A 21 9.99 30.62 19.02
CA GLY A 21 9.14 31.74 19.44
C GLY A 21 9.79 33.12 19.37
N GLU A 22 11.12 33.21 19.39
CA GLU A 22 11.88 34.47 19.31
C GLU A 22 12.37 34.79 17.89
N SER A 23 12.36 33.81 16.98
CA SER A 23 12.83 33.94 15.60
C SER A 23 11.72 34.28 14.59
N GLN A 24 10.46 34.39 15.04
CA GLN A 24 9.31 34.70 14.19
C GLN A 24 8.27 35.57 14.89
N GLU A 25 7.47 36.25 14.10
CA GLU A 25 6.24 36.91 14.49
C GLU A 25 5.05 36.09 13.98
N THR A 26 4.10 35.80 14.87
CA THR A 26 2.88 35.09 14.45
C THR A 26 1.85 36.12 14.02
N GLN A 27 1.41 36.07 12.76
CA GLN A 27 0.31 36.94 12.33
C GLN A 27 -0.94 36.60 13.15
N GLY A 28 -1.55 37.65 13.75
CA GLY A 28 -2.77 37.56 14.54
C GLY A 28 -3.99 37.17 13.70
N ASN A 29 -5.17 37.05 14.34
CA ASN A 29 -6.44 36.57 13.78
C ASN A 29 -6.79 37.18 12.42
N SER A 30 -6.27 36.60 11.34
CA SER A 30 -6.78 36.77 10.00
C SER A 30 -8.11 36.04 9.89
N GLU A 31 -9.08 36.62 9.19
CA GLU A 31 -10.36 35.98 8.97
C GLU A 31 -10.17 34.70 8.15
N LYS A 32 -10.57 33.57 8.71
CA LYS A 32 -10.35 32.25 8.11
C LYS A 32 -11.63 31.71 7.49
N ILE A 33 -11.48 30.98 6.39
CA ILE A 33 -12.59 30.27 5.74
C ILE A 33 -12.70 28.87 6.34
N LYS A 34 -13.92 28.41 6.67
CA LYS A 34 -14.13 27.06 7.19
C LYS A 34 -13.99 26.05 6.03
N ALA A 35 -13.45 24.87 6.32
CA ALA A 35 -13.18 23.86 5.29
C ALA A 35 -14.41 23.44 4.45
N LYS A 36 -15.61 23.48 5.04
CA LYS A 36 -16.87 23.19 4.34
C LYS A 36 -17.25 24.22 3.27
N ASP A 37 -16.65 25.41 3.34
CA ASP A 37 -16.94 26.53 2.44
C ASP A 37 -15.84 26.67 1.36
N TYR A 38 -14.93 25.68 1.25
CA TYR A 38 -13.89 25.67 0.22
C TYR A 38 -14.48 25.32 -1.14
N LEU A 39 -14.01 26.00 -2.17
CA LEU A 39 -14.31 25.67 -3.56
C LEU A 39 -13.23 24.74 -4.12
N ASP A 40 -13.61 23.88 -5.07
CA ASP A 40 -12.66 23.06 -5.82
C ASP A 40 -11.81 23.90 -6.80
N SER A 41 -12.33 25.06 -7.21
CA SER A 41 -11.64 26.06 -8.03
C SER A 41 -12.09 27.48 -7.68
N GLY A 42 -11.20 28.45 -7.84
CA GLY A 42 -11.47 29.86 -7.51
C GLY A 42 -10.24 30.74 -7.75
N LEU A 43 -10.40 32.04 -7.49
CA LEU A 43 -9.37 33.04 -7.77
C LEU A 43 -8.17 32.97 -6.81
N PHE A 44 -8.42 32.67 -5.54
CA PHE A 44 -7.39 32.68 -4.51
C PHE A 44 -7.22 31.30 -3.85
N PRO A 45 -5.98 30.80 -3.72
CA PRO A 45 -5.72 29.54 -3.05
C PRO A 45 -5.92 29.67 -1.55
N ILE A 46 -6.55 28.66 -0.95
CA ILE A 46 -6.67 28.52 0.50
C ILE A 46 -5.57 27.58 1.01
N VAL A 47 -4.84 28.04 2.01
CA VAL A 47 -3.83 27.23 2.72
C VAL A 47 -4.30 27.03 4.15
N ASP A 48 -4.48 25.78 4.54
CA ASP A 48 -4.96 25.38 5.85
C ASP A 48 -3.94 24.49 6.58
N GLN A 49 -4.37 23.91 7.71
CA GLN A 49 -3.58 22.95 8.47
C GLN A 49 -3.47 21.54 7.82
N GLY A 50 -4.15 21.26 6.71
CA GLY A 50 -4.15 19.94 6.07
C GLY A 50 -2.83 19.58 5.39
N ALA A 51 -2.69 18.32 4.96
CA ALA A 51 -1.47 17.84 4.30
C ALA A 51 -1.25 18.44 2.90
N LYS A 52 -2.33 18.74 2.16
CA LYS A 52 -2.25 19.31 0.81
C LYS A 52 -1.59 20.68 0.84
N HIS A 53 -0.76 21.00 -0.15
CA HIS A 53 -0.16 22.32 -0.25
C HIS A 53 -1.23 23.42 -0.37
N ILE A 54 -2.26 23.19 -1.19
CA ILE A 54 -3.48 24.01 -1.29
C ILE A 54 -4.68 23.14 -0.86
N GLY A 55 -5.45 23.64 0.11
CA GLY A 55 -6.62 22.93 0.66
C GLY A 55 -7.89 23.06 -0.18
N GLY A 56 -8.01 24.18 -0.90
CA GLY A 56 -9.13 24.53 -1.78
C GLY A 56 -8.97 25.98 -2.26
N TYR A 57 -10.06 26.58 -2.72
CA TYR A 57 -10.06 27.94 -3.26
C TYR A 57 -11.20 28.79 -2.71
N SER A 58 -11.06 30.12 -2.80
CA SER A 58 -12.13 31.09 -2.56
C SER A 58 -11.96 32.30 -3.47
N ASN A 59 -13.06 33.03 -3.67
CA ASN A 59 -13.09 34.29 -4.42
C ASN A 59 -13.14 35.52 -3.50
N ASP A 60 -13.10 35.31 -2.19
CA ASP A 60 -13.19 36.38 -1.19
C ASP A 60 -11.85 37.11 -1.05
N ALA A 61 -11.71 38.22 -1.77
CA ALA A 61 -10.50 39.03 -1.76
C ALA A 61 -10.25 39.73 -0.41
N GLU A 62 -11.27 39.92 0.44
CA GLU A 62 -11.11 40.61 1.73
C GLU A 62 -10.28 39.78 2.72
N LYS A 63 -10.30 38.46 2.56
CA LYS A 63 -9.53 37.50 3.38
C LYS A 63 -8.15 37.19 2.80
N LEU A 64 -7.79 37.79 1.67
CA LEU A 64 -6.52 37.55 1.01
C LEU A 64 -5.38 38.17 1.82
N ILE A 65 -4.40 37.35 2.17
CA ILE A 65 -3.18 37.84 2.76
C ILE A 65 -2.18 38.09 1.62
N ASN A 66 -1.95 39.36 1.33
CA ASN A 66 -0.86 39.81 0.48
C ASN A 66 0.42 39.85 1.30
N ASN A 67 1.21 38.79 1.21
CA ASN A 67 2.50 38.74 1.89
C ASN A 67 3.56 39.39 0.99
N ALA A 68 4.14 40.51 1.43
CA ALA A 68 5.28 41.13 0.74
C ALA A 68 6.56 40.27 0.81
N GLY A 69 6.56 39.20 1.61
CA GLY A 69 7.64 38.21 1.70
C GLY A 69 7.09 36.82 2.04
N SER A 70 7.93 35.79 2.00
CA SER A 70 7.49 34.41 2.22
C SER A 70 7.17 34.12 3.69
N VAL A 71 6.14 33.32 3.94
CA VAL A 71 5.67 32.92 5.28
C VAL A 71 5.65 31.41 5.44
N ILE A 72 5.62 30.96 6.69
CA ILE A 72 5.44 29.55 7.03
C ILE A 72 4.05 29.35 7.61
N VAL A 73 3.30 28.41 7.05
CA VAL A 73 2.01 27.98 7.60
C VAL A 73 2.20 26.72 8.42
N PHE A 74 1.76 26.73 9.67
CA PHE A 74 1.79 25.60 10.60
C PHE A 74 0.38 25.17 11.00
N GLY A 75 0.12 23.86 10.92
CA GLY A 75 -1.12 23.26 11.39
C GLY A 75 -1.08 22.87 12.85
N ASP A 76 -1.80 23.59 13.71
CA ASP A 76 -1.80 23.38 15.17
C ASP A 76 -2.29 21.99 15.57
N HIS A 77 -3.25 21.41 14.85
CA HIS A 77 -3.78 20.07 15.14
C HIS A 77 -3.12 18.94 14.33
N THR A 78 -2.38 19.27 13.28
CA THR A 78 -1.87 18.28 12.30
C THR A 78 -0.35 18.20 12.23
N ARG A 79 0.36 19.23 12.71
CA ARG A 79 1.82 19.41 12.65
C ARG A 79 2.39 19.59 11.23
N HIS A 80 1.54 19.79 10.22
CA HIS A 80 2.01 20.08 8.87
C HIS A 80 2.62 21.50 8.82
N ILE A 81 3.77 21.61 8.15
CA ILE A 81 4.51 22.86 7.93
C ILE A 81 4.57 23.09 6.42
N LYS A 82 4.20 24.30 5.96
CA LYS A 82 4.23 24.69 4.55
C LYS A 82 4.99 26.00 4.39
N TYR A 83 5.80 26.08 3.36
CA TYR A 83 6.40 27.34 2.90
C TYR A 83 5.49 27.95 1.85
N ILE A 84 5.09 29.22 2.03
CA ILE A 84 4.19 29.93 1.12
C ILE A 84 4.84 31.25 0.69
N ASP A 85 5.02 31.42 -0.62
CA ASP A 85 5.63 32.57 -1.27
C ASP A 85 4.68 33.28 -2.25
N PHE A 86 3.39 32.96 -2.19
CA PHE A 86 2.33 33.57 -3.00
C PHE A 86 1.18 34.09 -2.12
N PRO A 87 0.35 35.04 -2.61
CA PRO A 87 -0.85 35.50 -1.92
C PRO A 87 -1.84 34.36 -1.68
N PHE A 88 -2.36 34.23 -0.46
CA PHE A 88 -3.27 33.13 -0.12
C PHE A 88 -4.29 33.55 0.95
N ILE A 89 -5.35 32.76 1.07
CA ILE A 89 -6.35 32.89 2.13
C ILE A 89 -6.11 31.83 3.21
N PRO A 90 -6.04 32.20 4.50
CA PRO A 90 -5.91 31.23 5.57
C PRO A 90 -7.21 30.42 5.73
N GLY A 91 -7.06 29.09 5.72
CA GLY A 91 -8.16 28.17 5.89
C GLY A 91 -8.21 27.55 7.28
N ALA A 92 -9.41 27.19 7.74
CA ALA A 92 -9.73 26.36 8.91
C ALA A 92 -9.23 26.89 10.27
N ASP A 93 -9.90 26.47 11.34
CA ASP A 93 -9.43 26.78 12.69
C ASP A 93 -8.18 25.95 13.02
N GLY A 94 -7.17 26.54 13.66
CA GLY A 94 -5.88 25.90 13.94
C GLY A 94 -4.72 26.23 12.98
N THR A 95 -4.97 26.93 11.87
CA THR A 95 -3.89 27.42 10.98
C THR A 95 -3.13 28.58 11.64
N LYS A 96 -1.81 28.46 11.74
CA LYS A 96 -0.88 29.49 12.26
C LYS A 96 0.01 29.99 11.13
N ILE A 97 0.16 31.30 11.00
CA ILE A 97 1.04 31.92 10.01
C ILE A 97 2.22 32.52 10.75
N LEU A 98 3.41 32.06 10.42
CA LEU A 98 4.67 32.43 11.03
C LEU A 98 5.45 33.28 10.02
N GLN A 99 5.67 34.54 10.36
CA GLN A 99 6.54 35.45 9.62
C GLN A 99 7.95 35.36 10.24
N PRO A 100 8.95 34.81 9.55
CA PRO A 100 10.32 34.80 10.06
C PRO A 100 10.82 36.24 10.25
N ASN A 101 11.61 36.46 11.31
CA ASN A 101 12.27 37.74 11.51
C ASN A 101 13.31 38.00 10.40
N ALA A 102 13.70 39.25 10.20
CA ALA A 102 14.62 39.66 9.14
C ALA A 102 15.99 38.94 9.16
N PHE A 103 16.43 38.44 10.33
CA PHE A 103 17.67 37.65 10.46
C PHE A 103 17.51 36.16 10.12
N CYS A 104 16.29 35.71 9.86
CA CYS A 104 15.98 34.34 9.46
C CYS A 104 15.60 34.31 7.99
N HIS A 105 16.43 33.68 7.17
CA HIS A 105 16.09 33.37 5.79
C HIS A 105 14.85 32.43 5.77
N PRO A 106 13.75 32.80 5.10
CA PRO A 106 12.47 32.08 5.24
C PRO A 106 12.52 30.60 4.89
N LYS A 107 13.24 30.21 3.83
CA LYS A 107 13.38 28.79 3.44
C LYS A 107 14.21 27.99 4.44
N THR A 108 15.29 28.56 4.96
CA THR A 108 16.15 27.90 5.94
C THR A 108 15.40 27.68 7.23
N PHE A 109 14.65 28.70 7.68
CA PHE A 109 13.73 28.61 8.80
C PHE A 109 12.69 27.50 8.58
N TYR A 110 12.02 27.49 7.42
CA TYR A 110 11.08 26.41 7.04
C TYR A 110 11.71 25.01 7.15
N TYR A 111 12.91 24.82 6.62
CA TYR A 111 13.60 23.53 6.68
C TYR A 111 14.00 23.13 8.10
N PHE A 112 14.42 24.07 8.93
CA PHE A 112 14.73 23.79 10.34
C PHE A 112 13.48 23.43 11.12
N LEU A 113 12.34 24.10 10.90
CA LEU A 113 11.09 23.70 11.51
C LEU A 113 10.68 22.28 11.14
N ARG A 114 10.95 21.84 9.89
CA ARG A 114 10.69 20.46 9.45
C ARG A 114 11.60 19.42 10.10
N ALA A 115 12.73 19.81 10.69
CA ALA A 115 13.66 18.93 11.37
C ALA A 115 13.32 18.71 12.86
N ILE A 116 12.40 19.51 13.41
CA ILE A 116 11.98 19.45 14.82
C ILE A 116 11.12 18.21 15.06
N ASP A 117 11.39 17.48 16.17
CA ASP A 117 10.45 16.48 16.66
C ASP A 117 9.30 17.16 17.39
N LEU A 118 8.07 16.94 16.92
CA LEU A 118 6.88 17.40 17.64
C LEU A 118 6.14 16.20 18.22
N PRO A 119 5.81 16.21 19.53
CA PRO A 119 5.12 15.10 20.17
C PRO A 119 3.78 14.82 19.49
N ALA A 120 3.44 13.55 19.30
CA ALA A 120 2.17 13.14 18.71
C ALA A 120 1.08 13.05 19.79
N ARG A 121 0.31 14.13 19.99
CA ARG A 121 -0.79 14.17 20.99
C ARG A 121 -2.19 13.97 20.37
N GLY A 122 -2.30 13.26 19.25
CA GLY A 122 -3.56 13.11 18.53
C GLY A 122 -4.10 14.48 18.07
N TYR A 123 -5.36 14.78 18.36
CA TYR A 123 -6.01 16.07 18.00
C TYR A 123 -5.62 17.25 18.91
N GLY A 124 -4.59 17.11 19.76
CA GLY A 124 -4.09 18.20 20.62
C GLY A 124 -3.55 19.40 19.82
N ARG A 125 -3.36 20.53 20.51
CA ARG A 125 -2.67 21.72 19.96
C ARG A 125 -1.16 21.54 20.08
N HIS A 126 -0.44 21.79 18.99
CA HIS A 126 1.01 21.55 18.89
C HIS A 126 1.84 22.82 18.77
N PHE A 127 1.22 23.98 18.55
CA PHE A 127 1.94 25.23 18.30
C PHE A 127 2.82 25.66 19.47
N GLN A 128 2.39 25.42 20.71
CA GLN A 128 3.21 25.71 21.89
C GLN A 128 4.52 24.92 21.88
N PHE A 129 4.48 23.64 21.54
CA PHE A 129 5.68 22.80 21.45
C PHE A 129 6.62 23.26 20.33
N LEU A 130 6.06 23.65 19.17
CA LEU A 130 6.86 24.24 18.09
C LEU A 130 7.52 25.54 18.56
N ARG A 131 6.77 26.42 19.24
CA ARG A 131 7.25 27.71 19.73
C ARG A 131 8.36 27.57 20.78
N ASP A 132 8.26 26.56 21.64
CA ASP A 132 9.23 26.27 22.71
C ASP A 132 10.43 25.45 22.23
N SER A 133 10.43 25.02 20.98
CA SER A 133 11.55 24.30 20.38
C SER A 133 12.72 25.24 20.08
N ILE A 134 13.92 24.68 20.10
CA ILE A 134 15.17 25.39 19.78
C ILE A 134 15.57 25.05 18.36
N ILE A 135 16.02 26.04 17.60
CA ILE A 135 16.63 25.88 16.27
C ILE A 135 18.00 26.54 16.23
N PRO A 136 18.91 26.06 15.37
CA PRO A 136 20.14 26.77 15.06
C PRO A 136 19.85 28.01 14.22
N LEU A 137 20.68 29.03 14.39
CA LEU A 137 20.73 30.22 13.57
C LEU A 137 22.16 30.38 13.00
N PRO A 138 22.37 30.04 11.72
CA PRO A 138 23.60 30.29 10.99
C PRO A 138 23.77 31.79 10.65
N PRO A 139 24.97 32.22 10.26
CA PRO A 139 25.17 33.45 9.49
C PRO A 139 24.20 33.57 8.32
N LEU A 140 23.72 34.78 8.02
CA LEU A 140 22.68 34.98 7.02
C LEU A 140 23.08 34.51 5.62
N ALA A 141 24.34 34.73 5.22
CA ALA A 141 24.87 34.24 3.95
C ALA A 141 24.88 32.70 3.89
N GLU A 142 25.25 32.04 4.99
CA GLU A 142 25.19 30.58 5.10
C GLU A 142 23.75 30.06 5.07
N GLN A 143 22.80 30.75 5.68
CA GLN A 143 21.39 30.36 5.63
C GLN A 143 20.90 30.24 4.17
N VAL A 144 21.25 31.20 3.31
CA VAL A 144 20.92 31.16 1.87
C VAL A 144 21.56 29.93 1.21
N ARG A 145 22.85 29.69 1.43
CA ARG A 145 23.56 28.51 0.89
C ARG A 145 22.91 27.19 1.32
N ILE A 146 22.47 27.09 2.58
CA ILE A 146 21.75 25.92 3.12
C ILE A 146 20.42 25.73 2.39
N ALA A 147 19.63 26.79 2.23
CA ALA A 147 18.34 26.72 1.54
C ALA A 147 18.50 26.26 0.08
N ASP A 148 19.42 26.88 -0.67
CA ASP A 148 19.68 26.53 -2.07
C ASP A 148 20.12 25.07 -2.21
N LYS A 149 20.99 24.61 -1.28
CA LYS A 149 21.46 23.23 -1.29
C LYS A 149 20.34 22.24 -0.96
N LEU A 150 19.49 22.55 0.00
CA LEU A 150 18.33 21.72 0.35
C LEU A 150 17.31 21.68 -0.78
N ASP A 151 16.99 22.81 -1.40
CA ASP A 151 16.10 22.88 -2.55
C ASP A 151 16.60 21.96 -3.67
N ALA A 152 17.87 22.07 -4.05
CA ALA A 152 18.46 21.25 -5.10
C ALA A 152 18.46 19.75 -4.76
N LEU A 153 18.79 19.38 -3.52
CA LEU A 153 18.87 17.98 -3.11
C LEU A 153 17.48 17.34 -2.91
N LEU A 154 16.54 18.06 -2.31
CA LEU A 154 15.18 17.59 -2.10
C LEU A 154 14.41 17.50 -3.42
N ALA A 155 14.60 18.45 -4.34
CA ALA A 155 14.06 18.34 -5.69
C ALA A 155 14.58 17.08 -6.40
N ARG A 156 15.86 16.73 -6.22
CA ARG A 156 16.43 15.49 -6.78
C ARG A 156 15.86 14.23 -6.12
N VAL A 157 15.55 14.28 -4.82
CA VAL A 157 14.89 13.19 -4.08
C VAL A 157 13.47 12.97 -4.61
N GLU A 158 12.67 14.03 -4.73
CA GLU A 158 11.30 13.93 -5.24
C GLU A 158 11.27 13.45 -6.70
N ALA A 159 12.11 14.01 -7.57
CA ALA A 159 12.23 13.54 -8.95
C ALA A 159 12.66 12.06 -9.04
N GLY A 160 13.49 11.59 -8.09
CA GLY A 160 13.86 10.18 -7.97
C GLY A 160 12.68 9.30 -7.55
N ARG A 161 11.89 9.76 -6.58
CA ARG A 161 10.68 9.09 -6.10
C ARG A 161 9.63 8.93 -7.21
N GLU A 162 9.34 10.01 -7.94
CA GLU A 162 8.38 10.00 -9.06
C GLU A 162 8.76 9.01 -10.16
N ARG A 163 10.06 8.91 -10.49
CA ARG A 163 10.54 7.93 -11.48
C ARG A 163 10.28 6.49 -11.01
N LEU A 164 10.46 6.21 -9.72
CA LEU A 164 10.23 4.89 -9.15
C LEU A 164 8.75 4.52 -9.06
N GLU A 165 7.83 5.48 -8.94
CA GLU A 165 6.38 5.21 -8.87
C GLU A 165 5.83 4.49 -10.11
N ARG A 166 6.53 4.54 -11.24
CA ARG A 166 6.15 3.84 -12.48
C ARG A 166 6.46 2.33 -12.44
N VAL A 167 7.40 1.90 -11.60
CA VAL A 167 7.93 0.53 -11.58
C VAL A 167 6.85 -0.52 -11.28
N PRO A 168 5.97 -0.38 -10.27
CA PRO A 168 4.95 -1.39 -9.99
C PRO A 168 4.00 -1.64 -11.17
N LYS A 169 3.62 -0.57 -11.89
CA LYS A 169 2.76 -0.68 -13.08
C LYS A 169 3.47 -1.43 -14.22
N LEU A 170 4.76 -1.17 -14.41
CA LEU A 170 5.58 -1.87 -15.41
C LEU A 170 5.75 -3.35 -15.07
N LEU A 171 6.02 -3.68 -13.80
CA LEU A 171 6.13 -5.08 -13.34
C LEU A 171 4.82 -5.85 -13.55
N LYS A 172 3.67 -5.23 -13.26
CA LYS A 172 2.36 -5.83 -13.53
C LYS A 172 2.16 -6.12 -15.03
N ARG A 173 2.47 -5.15 -15.90
CA ARG A 173 2.38 -5.32 -17.36
C ARG A 173 3.33 -6.40 -17.87
N PHE A 174 4.56 -6.43 -17.35
CA PHE A 174 5.56 -7.43 -17.68
C PHE A 174 5.07 -8.83 -17.35
N ARG A 175 4.61 -9.08 -16.11
CA ARG A 175 4.10 -10.39 -15.72
C ARG A 175 2.92 -10.84 -16.60
N GLN A 176 1.98 -9.95 -16.91
CA GLN A 176 0.88 -10.27 -17.83
C GLN A 176 1.38 -10.61 -19.24
N SER A 177 2.38 -9.88 -19.75
CA SER A 177 2.97 -10.15 -21.07
C SER A 177 3.67 -11.51 -21.12
N VAL A 178 4.37 -11.88 -20.05
CA VAL A 178 5.02 -13.19 -19.91
C VAL A 178 3.98 -14.31 -19.92
N LEU A 179 2.89 -14.17 -19.15
CA LEU A 179 1.81 -15.16 -19.15
C LEU A 179 1.12 -15.27 -20.51
N SER A 180 0.88 -14.14 -21.18
CA SER A 180 0.33 -14.13 -22.53
C SER A 180 1.23 -14.88 -23.52
N ALA A 181 2.56 -14.66 -23.46
CA ALA A 181 3.52 -15.36 -24.31
C ALA A 181 3.65 -16.85 -23.98
N ALA A 182 3.48 -17.21 -22.70
CA ALA A 182 3.48 -18.58 -22.23
C ALA A 182 2.30 -19.37 -22.80
N VAL A 183 1.07 -18.83 -22.74
CA VAL A 183 -0.14 -19.54 -23.19
C VAL A 183 -0.40 -19.46 -24.70
N SER A 184 0.28 -18.56 -25.40
CA SER A 184 0.27 -18.51 -26.86
C SER A 184 1.38 -19.39 -27.47
N GLY A 185 2.22 -20.01 -26.64
CA GLY A 185 3.36 -20.82 -27.07
C GLY A 185 4.51 -20.04 -27.73
N GLU A 186 4.51 -18.71 -27.61
CA GLU A 186 5.61 -17.85 -28.07
C GLU A 186 6.88 -18.12 -27.26
N LEU A 187 6.70 -18.29 -25.95
CA LEU A 187 7.79 -18.49 -25.02
C LEU A 187 8.60 -19.76 -25.31
N THR A 188 8.01 -20.75 -25.97
CA THR A 188 8.60 -22.05 -26.33
C THR A 188 8.68 -22.30 -27.83
N ARG A 189 8.45 -21.29 -28.68
CA ARG A 189 8.41 -21.44 -30.15
C ARG A 189 9.66 -22.13 -30.69
N GLU A 190 10.85 -21.64 -30.33
CA GLU A 190 12.13 -22.22 -30.77
C GLU A 190 12.37 -23.62 -30.17
N TRP A 191 11.98 -23.81 -28.91
CA TRP A 191 12.12 -25.09 -28.24
C TRP A 191 11.30 -26.19 -28.93
N ARG A 192 10.09 -25.86 -29.39
CA ARG A 192 9.20 -26.79 -30.09
C ARG A 192 9.80 -27.32 -31.39
N GLY A 193 10.56 -26.50 -32.12
CA GLY A 193 11.19 -26.91 -33.39
C GLY A 193 12.28 -27.98 -33.22
N GLY A 194 12.87 -28.10 -32.03
CA GLY A 194 13.96 -29.04 -31.74
C GLY A 194 13.60 -30.20 -30.83
N ASN A 195 12.36 -30.27 -30.31
CA ASN A 195 11.95 -31.29 -29.34
C ASN A 195 10.72 -32.04 -29.83
N GLN A 196 10.81 -33.37 -29.93
CA GLN A 196 9.66 -34.23 -30.15
C GLN A 196 8.88 -34.39 -28.85
N CYS A 197 7.57 -34.17 -28.90
CA CYS A 197 6.68 -34.30 -27.76
C CYS A 197 5.51 -35.24 -28.08
N ASP A 198 4.98 -35.91 -27.06
CA ASP A 198 3.75 -36.69 -27.16
C ASP A 198 2.57 -35.80 -27.60
N ASP A 199 1.60 -36.38 -28.32
CA ASP A 199 0.33 -35.69 -28.63
C ASP A 199 -0.43 -35.37 -27.33
N PRO A 200 -0.85 -34.13 -27.09
CA PRO A 200 -1.63 -33.78 -25.89
C PRO A 200 -2.90 -34.60 -25.73
N LEU A 201 -3.48 -35.16 -26.81
CA LEU A 201 -4.62 -36.08 -26.71
C LEU A 201 -4.27 -37.36 -25.94
N SER A 202 -3.04 -37.84 -26.05
CA SER A 202 -2.55 -38.99 -25.27
C SER A 202 -2.63 -38.68 -23.78
N ASP A 203 -2.20 -37.48 -23.37
CA ASP A 203 -2.25 -37.02 -21.98
C ASP A 203 -3.70 -36.87 -21.49
N LEU A 204 -4.58 -36.26 -22.28
CA LEU A 204 -6.01 -36.14 -21.93
C LEU A 204 -6.70 -37.51 -21.78
N LYS A 205 -6.39 -38.47 -22.65
CA LYS A 205 -6.88 -39.86 -22.53
C LYS A 205 -6.27 -40.59 -21.32
N ARG A 206 -5.02 -40.30 -20.95
CA ARG A 206 -4.41 -40.81 -19.71
C ARG A 206 -5.15 -40.24 -18.49
N ILE A 207 -5.55 -38.97 -18.51
CA ILE A 207 -6.34 -38.32 -17.44
C ILE A 207 -7.72 -38.97 -17.32
N GLU A 208 -8.41 -39.25 -18.43
CA GLU A 208 -9.68 -39.97 -18.43
C GLU A 208 -9.55 -41.34 -17.75
N ARG A 209 -8.56 -42.15 -18.15
CA ARG A 209 -8.29 -43.45 -17.49
C ARG A 209 -7.95 -43.27 -16.02
N PHE A 210 -7.21 -42.23 -15.66
CA PHE A 210 -6.90 -41.91 -14.27
C PHE A 210 -8.17 -41.61 -13.47
N LYS A 211 -9.10 -40.82 -14.01
CA LYS A 211 -10.41 -40.55 -13.39
C LYS A 211 -11.18 -41.84 -13.12
N HIS A 212 -11.29 -42.73 -14.11
CA HIS A 212 -12.00 -44.01 -13.96
C HIS A 212 -11.35 -44.89 -12.89
N ASN A 213 -10.02 -45.08 -12.96
CA ASN A 213 -9.27 -45.85 -11.97
C ASN A 213 -9.39 -45.26 -10.56
N TRP A 214 -9.36 -43.93 -10.43
CA TRP A 214 -9.54 -43.25 -9.16
C TRP A 214 -10.95 -43.49 -8.61
N ALA A 215 -11.98 -43.38 -9.44
CA ALA A 215 -13.36 -43.61 -9.02
C ALA A 215 -13.62 -45.06 -8.59
N GLU A 216 -13.03 -46.04 -9.28
CA GLU A 216 -13.11 -47.45 -8.91
C GLU A 216 -12.45 -47.79 -7.57
N LYS A 217 -11.34 -47.12 -7.25
CA LYS A 217 -10.65 -47.26 -5.95
C LYS A 217 -11.36 -46.50 -4.83
N ASN A 218 -12.11 -45.46 -5.17
CA ASN A 218 -12.76 -44.55 -4.21
C ASN A 218 -14.28 -44.62 -4.28
N ARG A 219 -14.89 -45.82 -4.42
CA ARG A 219 -16.34 -45.99 -4.64
C ARG A 219 -17.24 -45.33 -3.59
N MET A 220 -16.74 -45.18 -2.37
CA MET A 220 -17.46 -44.55 -1.26
C MET A 220 -17.29 -43.01 -1.20
N HIS A 221 -16.44 -42.44 -2.07
CA HIS A 221 -16.23 -41.00 -2.14
C HIS A 221 -17.41 -40.32 -2.84
N ASN A 222 -17.82 -39.14 -2.34
CA ASN A 222 -19.01 -38.43 -2.81
C ASN A 222 -18.96 -38.08 -4.31
N GLU A 223 -17.77 -37.73 -4.82
CA GLU A 223 -17.57 -37.40 -6.24
C GLU A 223 -17.35 -38.64 -7.15
N ALA A 224 -17.24 -39.86 -6.62
CA ALA A 224 -16.83 -41.03 -7.41
C ALA A 224 -17.77 -41.33 -8.58
N LYS A 225 -19.09 -41.23 -8.39
CA LYS A 225 -20.07 -41.44 -9.47
C LYS A 225 -19.91 -40.42 -10.60
N ARG A 226 -19.73 -39.13 -10.26
CA ARG A 226 -19.54 -38.05 -11.24
C ARG A 226 -18.23 -38.22 -12.01
N VAL A 227 -17.15 -38.55 -11.31
CA VAL A 227 -15.84 -38.79 -11.93
C VAL A 227 -15.86 -40.04 -12.82
N ALA A 228 -16.54 -41.12 -12.41
CA ALA A 228 -16.69 -42.32 -13.23
C ALA A 228 -17.53 -42.09 -14.50
N SER A 229 -18.53 -41.21 -14.45
CA SER A 229 -19.37 -40.88 -15.61
C SER A 229 -18.67 -40.00 -16.65
N TYR A 230 -17.51 -39.42 -16.32
CA TYR A 230 -16.79 -38.56 -17.24
C TYR A 230 -16.33 -39.35 -18.47
N GLN A 231 -16.57 -38.78 -19.65
CA GLN A 231 -16.09 -39.29 -20.93
C GLN A 231 -15.43 -38.15 -21.69
N TYR A 232 -14.30 -38.44 -22.32
CA TYR A 232 -13.65 -37.47 -23.18
C TYR A 232 -14.54 -37.15 -24.39
N SER A 233 -14.66 -35.86 -24.69
CA SER A 233 -15.26 -35.34 -25.91
C SER A 233 -14.34 -34.29 -26.52
N GLU A 234 -14.32 -34.15 -27.84
CA GLU A 234 -13.60 -33.02 -28.44
C GLU A 234 -14.27 -31.69 -28.05
N VAL A 235 -13.46 -30.68 -27.77
CA VAL A 235 -13.96 -29.32 -27.52
C VAL A 235 -14.24 -28.69 -28.89
N SER A 236 -15.50 -28.31 -29.14
CA SER A 236 -15.86 -27.57 -30.35
C SER A 236 -15.07 -26.26 -30.39
N GLN A 237 -14.33 -26.00 -31.47
CA GLN A 237 -13.64 -24.71 -31.63
C GLN A 237 -14.67 -23.58 -31.58
N SER A 238 -14.54 -22.69 -30.60
CA SER A 238 -15.35 -21.48 -30.57
C SER A 238 -14.93 -20.58 -31.74
N ALA A 239 -15.90 -19.91 -32.37
CA ALA A 239 -15.69 -19.00 -33.50
C ALA A 239 -14.77 -17.80 -33.18
N ASP A 240 -14.42 -17.62 -31.91
CA ASP A 240 -13.65 -16.50 -31.36
C ASP A 240 -12.36 -16.99 -30.66
N SER A 241 -11.90 -18.19 -31.02
CA SER A 241 -10.68 -18.79 -30.46
C SER A 241 -9.43 -18.23 -31.15
N SER A 242 -8.48 -17.75 -30.34
CA SER A 242 -7.15 -17.38 -30.81
C SER A 242 -6.44 -18.62 -31.39
N GLU A 243 -5.71 -18.46 -32.49
CA GLU A 243 -4.87 -19.53 -33.05
C GLU A 243 -3.94 -20.12 -31.98
N ILE A 244 -4.03 -21.44 -31.79
CA ILE A 244 -3.11 -22.19 -30.94
C ILE A 244 -1.93 -22.72 -31.77
N PRO A 245 -0.74 -22.87 -31.18
CA PRO A 245 0.42 -23.42 -31.88
C PRO A 245 0.19 -24.83 -32.43
N PRO A 246 0.90 -25.22 -33.50
CA PRO A 246 0.91 -26.60 -33.98
C PRO A 246 1.30 -27.58 -32.87
N GLY A 247 0.57 -28.69 -32.77
CA GLY A 247 0.78 -29.72 -31.74
C GLY A 247 0.14 -29.39 -30.38
N TRP A 248 -0.52 -28.25 -30.22
CA TRP A 248 -1.33 -27.94 -29.04
C TRP A 248 -2.79 -28.32 -29.28
N ARG A 249 -3.55 -28.48 -28.19
CA ARG A 249 -5.00 -28.71 -28.26
C ARG A 249 -5.76 -27.73 -27.38
N ARG A 250 -7.04 -27.50 -27.65
CA ARG A 250 -7.95 -26.87 -26.69
C ARG A 250 -8.44 -27.94 -25.73
N ALA A 251 -8.44 -27.63 -24.44
CA ALA A 251 -9.00 -28.50 -23.42
C ALA A 251 -9.72 -27.70 -22.34
N SER A 252 -10.79 -28.24 -21.76
CA SER A 252 -11.48 -27.63 -20.62
C SER A 252 -10.80 -27.98 -19.29
N LEU A 253 -11.12 -27.24 -18.23
CA LEU A 253 -10.68 -27.59 -16.88
C LEU A 253 -11.13 -29.01 -16.48
N GLU A 254 -12.35 -29.42 -16.83
CA GLU A 254 -12.86 -30.75 -16.52
C GLU A 254 -12.05 -31.86 -17.22
N GLN A 255 -11.50 -31.58 -18.41
CA GLN A 255 -10.66 -32.51 -19.18
C GLN A 255 -9.22 -32.62 -18.65
N THR A 256 -8.70 -31.55 -18.06
CA THR A 256 -7.29 -31.43 -17.66
C THR A 256 -7.03 -31.76 -16.19
N LEU A 257 -8.09 -31.91 -15.39
CA LEU A 257 -8.05 -32.13 -13.94
C LEU A 257 -8.74 -33.43 -13.55
N LEU A 258 -8.47 -33.95 -12.34
CA LEU A 258 -9.22 -35.08 -11.79
C LEU A 258 -10.68 -34.68 -11.56
N MET A 259 -10.89 -33.55 -10.90
CA MET A 259 -12.22 -33.00 -10.61
C MET A 259 -12.16 -31.50 -10.32
N VAL A 260 -13.26 -30.83 -10.64
CA VAL A 260 -13.59 -29.46 -10.21
C VAL A 260 -14.74 -29.53 -9.20
N VAL A 261 -14.57 -28.94 -8.01
CA VAL A 261 -15.53 -29.05 -6.88
C VAL A 261 -15.76 -27.68 -6.25
N ASP A 262 -17.01 -27.28 -6.00
CA ASP A 262 -17.33 -26.07 -5.24
C ASP A 262 -17.29 -26.28 -3.72
N CYS A 263 -17.05 -25.19 -3.00
CA CYS A 263 -17.14 -25.15 -1.55
C CYS A 263 -18.57 -25.44 -1.05
N HIS A 264 -18.70 -25.78 0.23
CA HIS A 264 -19.99 -25.69 0.90
C HIS A 264 -20.46 -24.22 0.88
N ASN A 265 -21.54 -23.91 0.17
CA ASN A 265 -22.01 -22.54 -0.13
C ASN A 265 -22.62 -21.80 1.08
N LYS A 266 -22.01 -21.99 2.25
CA LYS A 266 -22.35 -21.39 3.54
C LYS A 266 -21.07 -21.06 4.29
N THR A 267 -21.05 -19.92 4.99
CA THR A 267 -19.93 -19.54 5.84
C THR A 267 -19.70 -20.60 6.93
N ALA A 268 -18.46 -21.09 7.05
CA ALA A 268 -18.08 -22.02 8.09
C ALA A 268 -18.07 -21.33 9.47
N PRO A 269 -18.57 -21.98 10.54
CA PRO A 269 -18.40 -21.49 11.91
C PRO A 269 -16.93 -21.31 12.25
N TYR A 270 -16.55 -20.13 12.75
CA TYR A 270 -15.17 -19.86 13.12
C TYR A 270 -14.85 -20.42 14.51
N ALA A 271 -13.65 -20.96 14.63
CA ALA A 271 -13.02 -21.35 15.88
C ALA A 271 -11.79 -20.46 16.16
N GLY A 272 -11.33 -20.44 17.41
CA GLY A 272 -10.11 -19.72 17.79
C GLY A 272 -8.82 -20.38 17.29
N ALA A 273 -8.85 -21.68 17.01
CA ALA A 273 -7.74 -22.49 16.51
C ALA A 273 -8.27 -23.70 15.71
N GLY A 274 -7.39 -24.43 15.04
CA GLY A 274 -7.72 -25.61 14.25
C GLY A 274 -7.25 -25.49 12.80
N TYR A 275 -8.10 -25.87 11.85
CA TYR A 275 -7.79 -25.86 10.43
C TYR A 275 -7.96 -24.45 9.85
N PRO A 276 -6.95 -23.89 9.17
CA PRO A 276 -7.09 -22.58 8.53
C PRO A 276 -8.15 -22.61 7.42
N LEU A 277 -9.05 -21.64 7.44
CA LEU A 277 -10.11 -21.44 6.47
C LEU A 277 -9.66 -20.45 5.39
N ILE A 278 -9.62 -20.89 4.14
CA ILE A 278 -9.27 -20.03 3.02
C ILE A 278 -10.51 -19.26 2.57
N ARG A 279 -10.47 -17.94 2.71
CA ARG A 279 -11.49 -17.03 2.19
C ARG A 279 -11.00 -16.39 0.89
N THR A 280 -11.91 -15.77 0.15
CA THR A 280 -11.56 -15.04 -1.08
C THR A 280 -10.55 -13.92 -0.82
N THR A 281 -10.49 -13.34 0.38
CA THR A 281 -9.49 -12.34 0.78
C THR A 281 -8.08 -12.89 0.94
N ASN A 282 -7.95 -14.21 1.11
CA ASN A 282 -6.67 -14.89 1.31
C ASN A 282 -6.01 -15.34 0.00
N ILE A 283 -6.64 -15.11 -1.16
CA ILE A 283 -6.11 -15.50 -2.48
C ILE A 283 -5.97 -14.27 -3.34
N ARG A 284 -4.75 -13.94 -3.77
CA ARG A 284 -4.49 -12.83 -4.69
C ARG A 284 -3.32 -13.18 -5.59
N TYR A 285 -3.52 -13.01 -6.89
CA TYR A 285 -2.48 -13.08 -7.92
C TYR A 285 -1.54 -14.28 -7.76
N MET A 286 -2.06 -15.50 -7.91
CA MET A 286 -1.31 -16.78 -7.79
C MET A 286 -0.83 -17.13 -6.38
N GLY A 287 -1.00 -16.26 -5.39
CA GLY A 287 -0.45 -16.40 -4.04
C GLY A 287 -1.49 -16.46 -2.92
N PHE A 288 -1.03 -16.98 -1.78
CA PHE A 288 -1.78 -16.99 -0.53
C PHE A 288 -1.38 -15.83 0.39
N ASN A 289 -2.37 -15.12 0.90
CA ASN A 289 -2.22 -14.16 1.96
C ASN A 289 -2.59 -14.83 3.30
N SER A 290 -1.57 -15.11 4.10
CA SER A 290 -1.69 -15.72 5.43
C SER A 290 -2.07 -14.73 6.55
N LYS A 291 -2.26 -13.45 6.23
CA LYS A 291 -2.74 -12.46 7.21
C LYS A 291 -4.24 -12.62 7.47
N ASP A 292 -4.66 -12.45 8.74
CA ASP A 292 -6.05 -12.59 9.19
C ASP A 292 -6.71 -13.90 8.73
N LEU A 293 -5.98 -15.01 8.85
CA LEU A 293 -6.57 -16.34 8.70
C LEU A 293 -7.61 -16.56 9.78
N LYS A 294 -8.74 -17.14 9.38
CA LYS A 294 -9.74 -17.68 10.31
C LYS A 294 -9.53 -19.18 10.41
N PHE A 295 -10.00 -19.77 11.50
CA PHE A 295 -9.84 -21.19 11.75
C PHE A 295 -11.20 -21.85 11.94
N VAL A 296 -11.26 -23.15 11.72
CA VAL A 296 -12.42 -24.00 12.00
C VAL A 296 -11.96 -25.21 12.80
N ASP A 297 -12.85 -25.77 13.61
CA ASP A 297 -12.57 -27.02 14.32
C ASP A 297 -12.60 -28.23 13.36
N GLU A 298 -12.20 -29.39 13.86
CA GLU A 298 -12.13 -30.63 13.09
C GLU A 298 -13.51 -31.07 12.58
N ALA A 299 -14.55 -30.98 13.40
CA ALA A 299 -15.91 -31.36 13.01
C ALA A 299 -16.41 -30.51 11.83
N THR A 300 -16.16 -29.20 11.87
CA THR A 300 -16.46 -28.26 10.79
C THR A 300 -15.61 -28.57 9.57
N PHE A 301 -14.30 -28.78 9.72
CA PHE A 301 -13.43 -29.14 8.60
C PHE A 301 -13.90 -30.41 7.88
N LEU A 302 -14.20 -31.47 8.62
CA LEU A 302 -14.68 -32.73 8.07
C LEU A 302 -16.02 -32.55 7.34
N PHE A 303 -16.92 -31.72 7.86
CA PHE A 303 -18.21 -31.44 7.24
C PHE A 303 -18.09 -30.58 5.98
N TRP A 304 -17.34 -29.47 6.03
CA TRP A 304 -17.18 -28.54 4.90
C TRP A 304 -16.35 -29.16 3.77
N SER A 305 -15.48 -30.12 4.09
CA SER A 305 -14.64 -30.83 3.12
C SER A 305 -15.23 -32.16 2.64
N LYS A 306 -16.51 -32.44 2.93
CA LYS A 306 -17.15 -33.72 2.57
C LYS A 306 -17.05 -34.07 1.09
N ARG A 307 -17.15 -33.07 0.21
CA ARG A 307 -17.10 -33.30 -1.24
C ARG A 307 -15.69 -33.57 -1.73
N ALA A 308 -14.72 -32.77 -1.28
CA ALA A 308 -13.31 -32.98 -1.53
C ALA A 308 -12.50 -32.24 -0.46
N ARG A 309 -11.48 -32.90 0.07
CA ARG A 309 -10.54 -32.29 1.01
C ARG A 309 -9.45 -31.55 0.24
N PRO A 310 -9.18 -30.26 0.55
CA PRO A 310 -8.04 -29.56 -0.03
C PRO A 310 -6.72 -30.20 0.39
N GLU A 311 -5.85 -30.43 -0.59
CA GLU A 311 -4.54 -31.07 -0.42
C GLU A 311 -3.46 -30.20 -1.06
N SER A 312 -2.21 -30.43 -0.64
CA SER A 312 -1.07 -29.73 -1.25
C SER A 312 -1.03 -29.97 -2.76
N GLY A 313 -0.75 -28.91 -3.53
CA GLY A 313 -0.71 -28.96 -4.98
C GLY A 313 -2.05 -28.77 -5.69
N ASP A 314 -3.18 -28.81 -4.97
CA ASP A 314 -4.47 -28.40 -5.54
C ASP A 314 -4.47 -26.91 -5.87
N ILE A 315 -5.32 -26.49 -6.82
CA ILE A 315 -5.59 -25.06 -7.05
C ILE A 315 -6.91 -24.70 -6.37
N ILE A 316 -6.90 -23.60 -5.62
CA ILE A 316 -8.13 -22.94 -5.18
C ILE A 316 -8.42 -21.79 -6.11
N PHE A 317 -9.67 -21.68 -6.56
CA PHE A 317 -10.16 -20.68 -7.49
C PHE A 317 -11.33 -19.91 -6.88
N THR A 318 -11.36 -18.59 -7.00
CA THR A 318 -12.47 -17.76 -6.52
C THR A 318 -13.50 -17.55 -7.62
N ARG A 319 -14.75 -17.91 -7.36
CA ARG A 319 -15.85 -17.74 -8.32
C ARG A 319 -16.63 -16.44 -8.16
N GLU A 320 -16.40 -15.70 -7.06
CA GLU A 320 -17.07 -14.46 -6.70
C GLU A 320 -16.20 -13.64 -5.73
N ALA A 321 -16.24 -12.31 -5.84
CA ALA A 321 -15.72 -11.34 -4.85
C ALA A 321 -14.28 -11.55 -4.30
N PRO A 322 -13.23 -11.37 -5.12
CA PRO A 322 -13.25 -11.18 -6.57
C PRO A 322 -13.34 -12.52 -7.30
N MET A 323 -13.85 -12.52 -8.52
CA MET A 323 -13.89 -13.69 -9.39
C MET A 323 -12.57 -13.81 -10.17
N GLY A 324 -12.09 -15.04 -10.37
CA GLY A 324 -10.92 -15.31 -11.22
C GLY A 324 -9.56 -15.34 -10.51
N GLU A 325 -9.51 -15.20 -9.18
CA GLU A 325 -8.26 -15.37 -8.44
C GLU A 325 -8.01 -16.85 -8.17
N ALA A 326 -6.74 -17.27 -8.27
CA ALA A 326 -6.35 -18.64 -8.01
C ALA A 326 -5.00 -18.73 -7.31
N ALA A 327 -4.74 -19.82 -6.59
CA ALA A 327 -3.43 -20.13 -6.02
C ALA A 327 -3.28 -21.64 -5.77
N ILE A 328 -2.04 -22.14 -5.84
CA ILE A 328 -1.69 -23.55 -5.57
C ILE A 328 -1.44 -23.75 -4.08
N ILE A 329 -2.23 -24.63 -3.45
CA ILE A 329 -2.14 -24.90 -2.01
C ILE A 329 -0.70 -25.28 -1.64
N PRO A 330 -0.08 -24.57 -0.68
CA PRO A 330 1.29 -24.85 -0.26
C PRO A 330 1.40 -26.20 0.45
N ASN A 331 2.63 -26.73 0.49
CA ASN A 331 2.94 -27.92 1.27
C ASN A 331 2.66 -27.70 2.76
N ASP A 332 2.41 -28.81 3.46
CA ASP A 332 2.36 -28.90 4.93
C ASP A 332 1.23 -28.13 5.62
N VAL A 333 0.28 -27.57 4.87
CA VAL A 333 -0.90 -26.89 5.43
C VAL A 333 -2.19 -27.49 4.88
N GLN A 334 -3.02 -28.02 5.78
CA GLN A 334 -4.35 -28.52 5.44
C GLN A 334 -5.38 -27.41 5.64
N PHE A 335 -5.97 -26.95 4.55
CA PHE A 335 -6.95 -25.87 4.57
C PHE A 335 -8.39 -26.37 4.47
N CYS A 336 -9.31 -25.61 5.06
CA CYS A 336 -10.73 -25.70 4.80
C CYS A 336 -11.13 -24.71 3.69
N LEU A 337 -11.99 -25.13 2.75
CA LEU A 337 -12.53 -24.20 1.74
C LEU A 337 -13.57 -23.28 2.36
N GLY A 338 -13.33 -21.98 2.26
CA GLY A 338 -14.32 -20.96 2.55
C GLY A 338 -15.33 -20.80 1.41
N GLN A 339 -16.40 -20.07 1.71
CA GLN A 339 -17.45 -19.77 0.73
C GLN A 339 -16.88 -19.06 -0.51
N ARG A 340 -17.56 -19.20 -1.66
CA ARG A 340 -17.21 -18.57 -2.94
C ARG A 340 -15.88 -19.03 -3.54
N THR A 341 -15.39 -20.19 -3.10
CA THR A 341 -14.20 -20.83 -3.65
C THR A 341 -14.54 -22.15 -4.31
N MET A 342 -13.68 -22.58 -5.21
CA MET A 342 -13.72 -23.87 -5.87
C MET A 342 -12.34 -24.51 -5.77
N LEU A 343 -12.30 -25.83 -5.77
CA LEU A 343 -11.11 -26.65 -5.68
C LEU A 343 -10.91 -27.40 -7.00
N PHE A 344 -9.71 -27.29 -7.55
CA PHE A 344 -9.26 -27.95 -8.75
C PHE A 344 -8.23 -28.99 -8.35
N LYS A 345 -8.58 -30.28 -8.45
CA LYS A 345 -7.70 -31.38 -8.07
C LYS A 345 -6.89 -31.91 -9.26
N PRO A 346 -5.57 -32.11 -9.11
CA PRO A 346 -4.73 -32.66 -10.17
C PRO A 346 -5.08 -34.13 -10.48
N ALA A 347 -4.94 -34.52 -11.75
CA ALA A 347 -4.96 -35.92 -12.17
C ALA A 347 -3.56 -36.54 -12.07
N GLY A 348 -3.02 -36.61 -10.85
CA GLY A 348 -1.62 -36.99 -10.62
C GLY A 348 -0.66 -36.02 -11.30
N ASN A 349 0.39 -36.55 -11.96
CA ASN A 349 1.39 -35.75 -12.67
C ASN A 349 1.11 -35.61 -14.18
N LEU A 350 -0.14 -35.84 -14.61
CA LEU A 350 -0.52 -35.82 -16.03
C LEU A 350 -0.77 -34.40 -16.58
N SER A 351 -0.86 -33.42 -15.68
CA SER A 351 -0.94 -31.99 -15.98
C SER A 351 0.02 -31.24 -15.05
N ASN A 352 0.71 -30.22 -15.56
CA ASN A 352 1.52 -29.36 -14.72
C ASN A 352 0.63 -28.27 -14.07
N MET A 353 0.42 -28.37 -12.76
CA MET A 353 -0.49 -27.45 -12.05
C MET A 353 -0.03 -25.98 -12.08
N LYS A 354 1.28 -25.70 -12.16
CA LYS A 354 1.75 -24.32 -12.37
C LYS A 354 1.37 -23.79 -13.75
N TYR A 355 1.43 -24.64 -14.77
CA TYR A 355 0.95 -24.26 -16.10
C TYR A 355 -0.54 -23.96 -16.09
N ILE A 356 -1.36 -24.83 -15.46
CA ILE A 356 -2.81 -24.58 -15.31
C ILE A 356 -3.06 -23.25 -14.57
N LEU A 357 -2.32 -22.98 -13.48
CA LEU A 357 -2.40 -21.71 -12.76
C LEU A 357 -2.06 -20.51 -13.65
N TYR A 358 -1.00 -20.59 -14.45
CA TYR A 358 -0.63 -19.52 -15.40
C TYR A 358 -1.70 -19.31 -16.47
N SER A 359 -2.31 -20.39 -16.96
CA SER A 359 -3.41 -20.34 -17.92
C SER A 359 -4.63 -19.60 -17.37
N ILE A 360 -4.97 -19.77 -16.08
CA ILE A 360 -6.08 -19.06 -15.43
C ILE A 360 -5.91 -17.53 -15.48
N TYR A 361 -4.68 -17.04 -15.36
CA TYR A 361 -4.35 -15.61 -15.39
C TYR A 361 -4.03 -15.08 -16.80
N SER A 362 -4.15 -15.92 -17.83
CA SER A 362 -3.98 -15.47 -19.20
C SER A 362 -5.13 -14.56 -19.63
N THR A 363 -4.85 -13.71 -20.61
CA THR A 363 -5.84 -12.80 -21.19
C THR A 363 -7.04 -13.57 -21.76
N GLU A 364 -6.81 -14.70 -22.42
CA GLU A 364 -7.87 -15.49 -23.03
C GLU A 364 -8.78 -16.15 -22.00
N PHE A 365 -8.20 -16.75 -20.95
CA PHE A 365 -8.99 -17.35 -19.87
C PHE A 365 -9.79 -16.28 -19.10
N THR A 366 -9.18 -15.11 -18.88
CA THR A 366 -9.83 -13.96 -18.24
C THR A 366 -11.03 -13.45 -19.05
N ARG A 367 -10.90 -13.43 -20.38
CA ARG A 367 -11.96 -13.02 -21.29
C ARG A 367 -13.14 -13.99 -21.24
N GLN A 368 -12.90 -15.30 -21.21
CA GLN A 368 -13.94 -16.32 -21.18
C GLN A 368 -14.87 -16.16 -19.96
N TYR A 369 -14.31 -16.08 -18.76
CA TYR A 369 -15.17 -15.90 -17.58
C TYR A 369 -15.75 -14.48 -17.47
N GLY A 370 -15.11 -13.47 -18.06
CA GLY A 370 -15.68 -12.12 -18.13
C GLY A 370 -16.98 -12.08 -18.95
N LEU A 371 -17.02 -12.81 -20.06
CA LEU A 371 -18.22 -12.98 -20.90
C LEU A 371 -19.26 -13.92 -20.25
N GLY A 372 -18.79 -14.96 -19.56
CA GLY A 372 -19.65 -15.91 -18.83
C GLY A 372 -20.11 -15.43 -17.45
N ALA A 373 -19.72 -14.23 -17.01
CA ALA A 373 -20.07 -13.70 -15.70
C ALA A 373 -21.56 -13.32 -15.63
N VAL A 374 -22.21 -13.67 -14.53
CA VAL A 374 -23.63 -13.37 -14.29
C VAL A 374 -23.79 -12.49 -13.05
N GLY A 375 -24.84 -11.67 -13.01
CA GLY A 375 -25.20 -10.81 -11.88
C GLY A 375 -24.92 -9.33 -12.13
N SER A 376 -25.93 -8.49 -11.90
CA SER A 376 -25.86 -7.04 -12.12
C SER A 376 -25.14 -6.27 -11.01
N GLY A 377 -25.18 -6.78 -9.77
CA GLY A 377 -24.49 -6.19 -8.61
C GLY A 377 -23.10 -6.80 -8.37
N VAL A 378 -23.06 -8.09 -8.01
CA VAL A 378 -21.81 -8.84 -7.85
C VAL A 378 -21.72 -9.90 -8.94
N GLN A 379 -20.76 -9.72 -9.84
CA GLN A 379 -20.46 -10.68 -10.89
C GLN A 379 -19.89 -11.98 -10.29
N HIS A 380 -20.40 -13.11 -10.78
CA HIS A 380 -19.95 -14.44 -10.38
C HIS A 380 -20.03 -15.44 -11.53
N LEU A 381 -19.24 -16.51 -11.41
CA LEU A 381 -19.31 -17.69 -12.27
C LEU A 381 -20.28 -18.73 -11.70
N ARG A 382 -21.08 -19.37 -12.55
CA ARG A 382 -21.89 -20.54 -12.15
C ARG A 382 -20.99 -21.76 -11.97
N VAL A 383 -21.29 -22.62 -10.98
CA VAL A 383 -20.47 -23.81 -10.66
C VAL A 383 -20.26 -24.69 -11.90
N GLY A 384 -21.35 -24.98 -12.61
CA GLY A 384 -21.34 -25.86 -13.78
C GLY A 384 -20.51 -25.31 -14.95
N ASP A 385 -20.34 -23.99 -15.04
CA ASP A 385 -19.63 -23.35 -16.14
C ASP A 385 -18.11 -23.35 -15.92
N VAL A 386 -17.65 -23.40 -14.67
CA VAL A 386 -16.21 -23.35 -14.35
C VAL A 386 -15.46 -24.54 -14.94
N GLY A 387 -16.02 -25.75 -14.90
CA GLY A 387 -15.41 -26.94 -15.50
C GLY A 387 -15.28 -26.85 -17.02
N ASN A 388 -16.10 -26.03 -17.67
CA ASN A 388 -16.12 -25.85 -19.12
C ASN A 388 -15.16 -24.75 -19.61
N LEU A 389 -14.56 -23.97 -18.70
CA LEU A 389 -13.57 -22.96 -19.08
C LEU A 389 -12.39 -23.63 -19.78
N GLU A 390 -12.01 -23.08 -20.93
CA GLU A 390 -11.03 -23.66 -21.83
C GLU A 390 -9.65 -23.04 -21.65
N LEU A 391 -8.62 -23.85 -21.87
CA LEU A 391 -7.24 -23.44 -21.94
C LEU A 391 -6.55 -24.08 -23.14
N SER A 392 -5.51 -23.40 -23.61
CA SER A 392 -4.57 -23.99 -24.56
C SER A 392 -3.75 -25.04 -23.83
N TYR A 393 -3.71 -26.27 -24.34
CA TYR A 393 -3.14 -27.44 -23.69
C TYR A 393 -1.99 -28.01 -24.53
N PRO A 394 -0.73 -27.67 -24.19
CA PRO A 394 0.45 -28.24 -24.83
C PRO A 394 0.82 -29.61 -24.24
N PRO A 395 1.72 -30.35 -24.90
CA PRO A 395 2.27 -31.58 -24.36
C PRO A 395 2.90 -31.38 -22.97
N LEU A 396 2.85 -32.40 -22.11
CA LEU A 396 3.34 -32.30 -20.74
C LEU A 396 4.80 -31.81 -20.63
N ALA A 397 5.68 -32.26 -21.52
CA ALA A 397 7.08 -31.82 -21.58
C ALA A 397 7.20 -30.31 -21.88
N GLU A 398 6.36 -29.80 -22.79
CA GLU A 398 6.32 -28.38 -23.12
C GLU A 398 5.71 -27.57 -21.97
N GLN A 399 4.69 -28.07 -21.26
CA GLN A 399 4.16 -27.42 -20.05
C GLN A 399 5.27 -27.19 -19.01
N ALA A 400 6.12 -28.19 -18.79
CA ALA A 400 7.25 -28.09 -17.86
C ALA A 400 8.27 -27.03 -18.31
N GLU A 401 8.60 -26.98 -19.60
CA GLU A 401 9.51 -25.97 -20.15
C GLU A 401 8.91 -24.55 -20.08
N ILE A 402 7.61 -24.40 -20.36
CA ILE A 402 6.89 -23.13 -20.20
C ILE A 402 7.02 -22.67 -18.75
N VAL A 403 6.73 -23.55 -17.78
CA VAL A 403 6.83 -23.22 -16.37
C VAL A 403 8.25 -22.79 -16.01
N ARG A 404 9.28 -23.52 -16.46
CA ARG A 404 10.69 -23.17 -16.22
C ARG A 404 11.02 -21.77 -16.74
N ARG A 405 10.57 -21.41 -17.94
CA ARG A 405 10.83 -20.08 -18.54
C ARG A 405 10.06 -18.97 -17.83
N VAL A 406 8.78 -19.20 -17.50
CA VAL A 406 7.96 -18.22 -16.75
C VAL A 406 8.56 -17.95 -15.38
N GLU A 407 8.90 -18.99 -14.62
CA GLU A 407 9.54 -18.85 -13.31
C GLU A 407 10.88 -18.09 -13.40
N SER A 408 11.69 -18.37 -14.42
CA SER A 408 12.94 -17.62 -14.66
C SER A 408 12.67 -16.13 -14.89
N LEU A 409 11.66 -15.79 -15.69
CA LEU A 409 11.29 -14.40 -15.98
C LEU A 409 10.66 -13.71 -14.76
N PHE A 410 9.82 -14.41 -14.00
CA PHE A 410 9.22 -13.90 -12.77
C PHE A 410 10.29 -13.64 -11.71
N SER A 411 11.32 -14.49 -11.60
CA SER A 411 12.45 -14.25 -10.70
C SER A 411 13.22 -12.96 -11.02
N ILE A 412 13.24 -12.52 -12.28
CA ILE A 412 13.80 -11.22 -12.67
C ILE A 412 12.89 -10.10 -12.14
N ALA A 413 11.57 -10.22 -12.35
CA ALA A 413 10.59 -9.26 -11.85
C ALA A 413 10.66 -9.11 -10.33
N ASP A 414 10.75 -10.22 -9.59
CA ASP A 414 10.82 -10.23 -8.13
C ASP A 414 12.10 -9.55 -7.61
N ARG A 415 13.24 -9.76 -8.29
CA ARG A 415 14.50 -9.06 -7.96
C ARG A 415 14.40 -7.55 -8.21
N ILE A 416 13.70 -7.13 -9.26
CA ILE A 416 13.45 -5.71 -9.54
C ILE A 416 12.54 -5.13 -8.47
N GLU A 417 11.48 -5.84 -8.08
CA GLU A 417 10.55 -5.44 -7.03
C GLU A 417 11.25 -5.26 -5.69
N ALA A 418 12.14 -6.18 -5.31
CA ALA A 418 12.95 -6.08 -4.09
C ALA A 418 13.90 -4.86 -4.13
N LYS A 419 14.56 -4.60 -5.27
CA LYS A 419 15.41 -3.41 -5.44
C LYS A 419 14.61 -2.12 -5.38
N TYR A 420 13.41 -2.09 -5.98
CA TYR A 420 12.49 -0.98 -5.91
C TYR A 420 12.08 -0.68 -4.46
N ALA A 421 11.68 -1.70 -3.69
CA ALA A 421 11.31 -1.54 -2.29
C ALA A 421 12.47 -1.00 -1.44
N ALA A 422 13.69 -1.50 -1.65
CA ALA A 422 14.90 -1.02 -0.97
C ALA A 422 15.24 0.44 -1.34
N ALA A 423 15.07 0.82 -2.62
CA ALA A 423 15.28 2.19 -3.08
C ALA A 423 14.25 3.15 -2.47
N LEU A 424 12.97 2.76 -2.42
CA LEU A 424 11.91 3.57 -1.81
C LEU A 424 12.18 3.81 -0.31
N SER A 425 12.54 2.76 0.42
CA SER A 425 12.95 2.87 1.84
C SER A 425 14.19 3.75 2.04
N SER A 426 15.06 3.84 1.04
CA SER A 426 16.23 4.74 1.10
C SER A 426 15.79 6.20 0.96
N PHE A 427 14.82 6.51 0.10
CA PHE A 427 14.26 7.86 -0.04
C PHE A 427 13.57 8.34 1.25
N ASP A 428 12.82 7.46 1.93
CA ASP A 428 12.19 7.79 3.22
C ASP A 428 13.21 8.17 4.32
N ARG A 429 14.47 7.71 4.18
CA ARG A 429 15.58 8.02 5.09
C ARG A 429 16.42 9.23 4.66
N LEU A 430 16.48 9.52 3.35
CA LEU A 430 17.32 10.60 2.80
C LEU A 430 16.84 11.99 3.23
N THR A 431 15.54 12.27 3.14
CA THR A 431 15.00 13.60 3.51
C THR A 431 15.31 13.95 4.96
N PRO A 432 15.00 13.10 5.96
CA PRO A 432 15.40 13.36 7.35
C PRO A 432 16.92 13.49 7.53
N ALA A 433 17.73 12.71 6.81
CA ALA A 433 19.19 12.79 6.92
C ALA A 433 19.75 14.11 6.37
N LEU A 434 19.21 14.60 5.25
CA LEU A 434 19.57 15.90 4.67
C LEU A 434 19.21 17.06 5.58
N LEU A 435 17.98 17.06 6.11
CA LEU A 435 17.55 18.05 7.10
C LEU A 435 18.43 17.99 8.35
N ALA A 436 18.79 16.77 8.81
CA ALA A 436 19.64 16.60 9.97
C ALA A 436 21.06 17.15 9.77
N LYS A 437 21.65 16.97 8.58
CA LYS A 437 22.95 17.57 8.23
C LYS A 437 22.87 19.09 8.12
N ALA A 438 21.78 19.61 7.55
CA ALA A 438 21.54 21.05 7.50
C ALA A 438 21.48 21.65 8.91
N PHE A 439 20.80 20.97 9.83
CA PHE A 439 20.63 21.42 11.21
C PHE A 439 21.94 21.41 12.03
N ARG A 440 22.97 20.69 11.57
CA ARG A 440 24.31 20.62 12.23
C ARG A 440 25.38 21.47 11.56
N GLY A 441 25.03 22.20 10.49
CA GLY A 441 26.04 22.95 9.71
C GLY A 441 26.97 22.06 8.87
N GLU A 442 26.60 20.80 8.64
CA GLU A 442 27.39 19.82 7.86
C GLU A 442 26.98 19.77 6.38
N LEU A 443 25.92 20.49 6.00
CA LEU A 443 25.38 20.41 4.64
C LEU A 443 26.18 21.25 3.63
N VAL A 444 26.68 22.41 4.07
CA VAL A 444 27.47 23.35 3.27
C VAL A 444 28.77 23.69 4.01
N PRO A 445 29.85 24.06 3.30
CA PRO A 445 31.08 24.50 3.96
C PRO A 445 30.86 25.77 4.78
N GLN A 446 31.51 25.84 5.95
CA GLN A 446 31.60 27.05 6.77
C GLN A 446 32.52 28.08 6.08
N ASP A 447 32.17 29.36 6.13
CA ASP A 447 33.01 30.46 5.61
C ASP A 447 33.43 31.39 6.75
N PRO A 448 34.74 31.51 7.05
CA PRO A 448 35.24 32.39 8.11
C PRO A 448 34.92 33.88 7.89
N ASN A 449 34.58 34.30 6.66
CA ASN A 449 34.25 35.70 6.35
C ASN A 449 32.77 36.02 6.55
N ASP A 450 31.92 35.02 6.82
CA ASP A 450 30.51 35.26 7.10
C ASP A 450 30.35 35.95 8.47
N GLU A 451 29.53 37.01 8.51
CA GLU A 451 29.19 37.69 9.78
C GLU A 451 28.54 36.68 10.75
N PRO A 452 29.13 36.40 11.92
CA PRO A 452 28.56 35.46 12.88
C PRO A 452 27.13 35.83 13.27
N ALA A 453 26.28 34.83 13.49
CA ALA A 453 24.86 35.05 13.81
C ALA A 453 24.65 35.89 15.08
N SER A 454 25.57 35.79 16.05
CA SER A 454 25.58 36.58 17.28
C SER A 454 25.68 38.09 17.00
N VAL A 455 26.59 38.50 16.11
CA VAL A 455 26.84 39.90 15.74
C VAL A 455 25.62 40.50 15.04
N LEU A 456 25.00 39.74 14.11
CA LEU A 456 23.77 40.16 13.43
C LEU A 456 22.62 40.40 14.43
N LEU A 457 22.43 39.49 15.39
CA LEU A 457 21.40 39.64 16.41
C LEU A 457 21.64 40.85 17.32
N GLU A 458 22.89 41.09 17.73
CA GLU A 458 23.24 42.27 18.52
C GLU A 458 22.91 43.57 17.77
N ARG A 459 23.27 43.64 16.48
CA ARG A 459 22.93 44.80 15.63
C ARG A 459 21.42 45.02 15.55
N ILE A 460 20.63 43.97 15.38
CA ILE A 460 19.17 44.07 15.29
C ILE A 460 18.55 44.46 16.63
N ARG A 461 19.07 43.93 17.75
CA ARG A 461 18.63 44.33 19.09
C ARG A 461 18.94 45.80 19.36
N ALA A 462 20.13 46.27 18.98
CA ALA A 462 20.52 47.67 19.09
C ALA A 462 19.63 48.59 18.22
N ALA A 463 19.34 48.21 16.97
CA ALA A 463 18.45 48.95 16.08
C ALA A 463 17.00 48.99 16.59
N ARG A 464 16.48 47.89 17.14
CA ARG A 464 15.14 47.85 17.75
C ARG A 464 15.07 48.68 19.03
N ALA A 465 16.15 48.74 19.81
CA ALA A 465 16.21 49.59 21.01
C ALA A 465 16.20 51.08 20.65
N THR A 466 16.80 51.48 19.53
CA THR A 466 16.77 52.87 19.05
C THR A 466 15.44 53.25 18.40
N GLU A 467 14.76 52.33 17.72
CA GLU A 467 13.41 52.55 17.17
C GLU A 467 12.29 52.51 18.22
N GLY A 468 12.46 51.70 19.27
CA GLY A 468 11.49 51.54 20.38
C GLY A 468 11.27 52.78 21.25
N GLY A 469 12.14 53.79 21.15
CA GLY A 469 12.04 55.05 21.90
C GLY A 469 10.91 56.00 21.45
N LYS A 470 10.25 55.74 20.31
CA LYS A 470 9.20 56.63 19.75
C LYS A 470 7.75 56.13 19.87
N ARG A 471 7.49 55.05 20.62
CA ARG A 471 6.12 54.57 20.91
C ARG A 471 5.87 54.40 22.42
N GLY A 472 5.84 55.51 23.16
CA GLY A 472 5.03 55.60 24.39
C GLY A 472 3.58 55.92 23.99
N ARG A 473 2.51 55.48 24.65
CA ARG A 473 2.23 55.33 26.08
C ARG A 473 0.89 54.57 26.19
N GLY A 474 0.72 53.65 27.13
CA GLY A 474 -0.62 53.13 27.43
C GLY A 474 -0.70 51.80 28.18
N ARG A 475 -0.17 51.71 29.40
CA ARG A 475 -0.75 50.81 30.42
C ARG A 475 -0.35 51.27 31.82
N PRO A 476 -1.30 51.52 32.75
CA PRO A 476 -0.93 51.78 34.13
C PRO A 476 -0.58 50.46 34.82
N ALA A 477 0.47 50.52 35.63
CA ALA A 477 0.89 49.46 36.53
C ALA A 477 -0.19 49.19 37.59
N LYS A 478 -0.52 47.91 37.83
CA LYS A 478 -1.33 47.50 38.97
C LYS A 478 -0.38 47.08 40.10
N ALA A 479 -0.41 47.84 41.19
CA ALA A 479 0.35 47.61 42.40
C ALA A 479 -0.09 46.30 43.10
N ALA A 480 0.87 45.68 43.78
CA ALA A 480 0.68 44.53 44.65
C ALA A 480 0.29 44.99 46.08
N ALA A 481 -0.72 44.33 46.64
CA ALA A 481 -1.03 44.16 48.06
C ALA A 481 -1.99 42.95 48.11
N GLY A 482 -1.83 41.90 48.91
CA GLY A 482 -1.48 41.86 50.32
C GLY A 482 -2.71 41.37 51.10
N SER A 483 -2.72 40.08 51.46
CA SER A 483 -3.40 39.40 52.59
C SER A 483 -4.63 40.02 53.28
N GLY A 484 -5.67 39.22 53.56
CA GLY A 484 -6.59 39.48 54.66
C GLY A 484 -7.91 38.71 54.64
N ASP A 485 -8.21 38.06 55.75
CA ASP A 485 -9.34 37.19 56.11
C ASP A 485 -10.77 37.67 55.83
N GLY A 486 -11.64 36.68 55.60
CA GLY A 486 -12.83 36.36 56.42
C GLY A 486 -13.94 37.40 56.60
N ALA A 487 -15.13 37.12 56.04
CA ALA A 487 -16.41 37.29 56.74
C ALA A 487 -17.58 36.67 55.95
N GLU A 488 -18.19 35.69 56.60
CA GLU A 488 -19.52 35.13 56.34
C GLU A 488 -20.63 36.16 56.69
N VAL A 489 -21.85 36.01 56.15
CA VAL A 489 -23.16 36.11 56.86
C VAL A 489 -24.37 36.53 55.98
N LYS A 490 -25.38 35.63 55.99
CA LYS A 490 -26.87 35.75 55.85
C LYS A 490 -27.47 36.24 54.53
N ARG A 491 -28.20 35.39 53.78
CA ARG A 491 -29.56 34.78 53.98
C ARG A 491 -30.75 35.76 53.88
N ARG A 492 -31.65 35.45 52.92
CA ARG A 492 -33.14 35.51 52.90
C ARG A 492 -33.58 35.97 51.50
N GLY A 493 -34.60 35.45 50.83
CA GLY A 493 -35.67 34.52 51.18
C GLY A 493 -36.34 33.99 49.89
N ARG A 494 -37.20 32.99 50.07
CA ARG A 494 -37.90 32.19 49.04
C ARG A 494 -39.36 32.74 48.86
N PRO A 495 -40.24 32.04 48.11
CA PRO A 495 -40.80 32.24 46.76
C PRO A 495 -42.27 32.77 46.86
N PRO A 496 -43.35 32.36 46.11
CA PRO A 496 -43.53 31.57 44.87
C PRO A 496 -44.62 32.11 43.90
N GLY A 497 -44.92 31.34 42.84
CA GLY A 497 -46.22 31.32 42.15
C GLY A 497 -46.06 31.26 40.63
N ALA A 498 -46.24 30.09 40.00
CA ALA A 498 -47.51 29.65 39.35
C ALA A 498 -47.69 30.35 37.99
N ASN A 499 -48.03 29.72 36.87
CA ASN A 499 -48.91 28.56 36.63
C ASN A 499 -48.74 28.20 35.11
N VAL A 500 -48.78 26.91 34.69
CA VAL A 500 -49.92 26.27 33.94
C VAL A 500 -49.92 26.60 32.43
N GLN A 501 -50.11 25.70 31.45
CA GLN A 501 -50.57 24.30 31.38
C GLN A 501 -50.35 23.71 29.97
N ALA A 502 -50.36 22.37 29.92
CA ALA A 502 -50.99 21.43 28.95
C ALA A 502 -50.68 21.51 27.43
N GLY A 503 -50.61 20.40 26.68
CA GLY A 503 -51.02 19.01 26.95
C GLY A 503 -50.24 17.98 26.09
N VAL A 504 -50.07 16.72 26.53
CA VAL A 504 -51.00 15.55 26.46
C VAL A 504 -50.94 14.94 25.03
N GLU A 505 -50.72 13.65 24.72
CA GLU A 505 -50.61 12.33 25.38
C GLU A 505 -49.96 11.38 24.32
N GLY A 506 -49.06 10.45 24.65
CA GLY A 506 -49.36 9.03 25.00
C GLY A 506 -48.70 8.11 23.94
N ALA A 507 -48.20 6.89 24.17
CA ALA A 507 -48.19 5.99 25.30
C ALA A 507 -46.96 5.03 25.20
N GLU A 508 -46.53 4.54 26.38
CA GLU A 508 -45.47 3.57 26.72
C GLU A 508 -45.89 2.08 26.47
N PRO A 509 -45.19 1.00 26.95
CA PRO A 509 -43.75 0.69 27.05
C PRO A 509 -43.41 -0.80 26.75
N LYS A 510 -42.13 -1.20 26.83
CA LYS A 510 -41.59 -2.44 27.47
C LYS A 510 -40.05 -2.44 27.35
N ARG A 511 -39.29 -2.10 28.41
CA ARG A 511 -38.62 -2.99 29.41
C ARG A 511 -37.72 -4.06 28.77
N ARG A 512 -36.53 -4.42 29.26
CA ARG A 512 -35.55 -4.01 30.30
C ARG A 512 -34.43 -5.07 30.16
N GLY A 513 -33.15 -4.74 30.35
CA GLY A 513 -32.11 -5.76 30.45
C GLY A 513 -30.71 -5.20 30.66
N ARG A 514 -30.35 -4.94 31.92
CA ARG A 514 -29.04 -4.48 32.40
C ARG A 514 -28.11 -5.70 32.56
N PRO A 515 -26.79 -5.63 32.26
CA PRO A 515 -25.90 -6.77 32.43
C PRO A 515 -25.54 -6.97 33.92
N PRO A 516 -25.25 -8.20 34.37
CA PRO A 516 -24.90 -8.47 35.75
C PRO A 516 -23.43 -8.14 36.06
N LYS A 517 -23.20 -7.77 37.33
CA LYS A 517 -21.91 -7.64 38.02
C LYS A 517 -21.23 -9.01 38.13
N VAL A 518 -19.91 -9.03 37.92
CA VAL A 518 -19.02 -10.16 38.24
C VAL A 518 -18.43 -9.93 39.65
N PRO A 519 -18.40 -10.93 40.55
CA PRO A 519 -17.67 -10.85 41.81
C PRO A 519 -16.23 -11.37 41.68
N ALA A 520 -15.39 -10.92 42.61
CA ALA A 520 -13.95 -11.14 42.66
C ALA A 520 -13.52 -12.53 43.19
N ALA A 521 -12.36 -12.96 42.69
CA ALA A 521 -11.26 -13.71 43.31
C ALA A 521 -11.54 -14.99 44.14
N VAL A 522 -10.99 -16.12 43.64
CA VAL A 522 -10.35 -17.17 44.44
C VAL A 522 -9.06 -17.59 43.73
N SER A 523 -8.02 -17.81 44.53
CA SER A 523 -6.59 -17.96 44.24
C SER A 523 -6.13 -19.38 43.89
N GLU A 524 -5.13 -19.44 42.99
CA GLU A 524 -4.00 -20.40 42.85
C GLU A 524 -4.25 -21.89 42.48
N PRO A 525 -3.24 -22.65 41.94
CA PRO A 525 -1.80 -22.35 41.89
C PRO A 525 -1.08 -22.54 40.53
N ASP A 526 0.17 -22.04 40.55
CA ASP A 526 1.29 -22.19 39.63
C ASP A 526 1.35 -23.46 38.76
N ALA A 527 1.46 -23.26 37.45
CA ALA A 527 2.09 -24.21 36.54
C ALA A 527 3.04 -23.45 35.59
N ARG A 528 4.34 -23.62 35.85
CA ARG A 528 5.46 -23.12 35.07
C ARG A 528 5.37 -23.59 33.60
N PRO A 529 5.61 -22.73 32.59
CA PRO A 529 5.93 -23.22 31.26
C PRO A 529 7.42 -23.61 31.20
N ALA A 530 7.67 -24.86 30.81
CA ALA A 530 8.98 -25.41 30.55
C ALA A 530 9.71 -24.63 29.44
N ALA A 531 10.99 -24.34 29.70
CA ALA A 531 11.92 -23.72 28.78
C ALA A 531 12.14 -24.59 27.53
N VAL A 532 12.11 -23.96 26.35
CA VAL A 532 12.63 -24.52 25.10
C VAL A 532 14.12 -24.16 25.04
N PRO A 533 15.05 -25.11 24.86
CA PRO A 533 16.46 -24.78 24.76
C PRO A 533 16.82 -24.29 23.36
N GLU A 534 17.33 -23.07 23.28
CA GLU A 534 18.19 -22.59 22.19
C GLU A 534 19.55 -23.25 22.33
N THR A 535 19.92 -24.14 21.41
CA THR A 535 21.31 -24.45 21.07
C THR A 535 21.37 -25.13 19.70
N VAL A 536 21.91 -24.44 18.68
CA VAL A 536 22.82 -25.10 17.73
C VAL A 536 23.96 -24.13 17.42
N GLU A 537 25.14 -24.63 17.70
CA GLU A 537 26.44 -23.97 17.67
C GLU A 537 26.87 -23.53 16.27
N ALA A 538 27.59 -22.41 16.25
CA ALA A 538 28.46 -22.00 15.17
C ALA A 538 29.72 -22.88 15.14
N SER A 539 29.94 -23.58 14.03
CA SER A 539 31.23 -24.23 13.72
C SER A 539 32.03 -23.39 12.75
N ALA A 540 33.27 -23.09 13.12
CA ALA A 540 34.24 -22.31 12.39
C ALA A 540 35.18 -23.17 11.52
N ALA A 541 35.73 -22.51 10.49
CA ALA A 541 37.01 -22.72 9.75
C ALA A 541 36.89 -23.20 8.28
N PRO A 542 37.86 -22.89 7.38
CA PRO A 542 39.00 -21.96 7.47
C PRO A 542 39.07 -20.90 6.34
N ARG A 543 39.97 -19.93 6.53
CA ARG A 543 40.35 -18.88 5.59
C ARG A 543 41.07 -19.48 4.36
N GLY A 544 40.60 -19.16 3.16
CA GLY A 544 41.26 -19.47 1.88
C GLY A 544 41.05 -18.33 0.88
N ARG A 545 42.16 -17.82 0.33
CA ARG A 545 42.24 -16.67 -0.59
C ARG A 545 41.66 -17.01 -1.96
N GLY A 546 40.96 -16.06 -2.59
CA GLY A 546 40.60 -16.12 -4.00
C GLY A 546 39.48 -15.16 -4.37
N ARG A 547 39.82 -14.02 -4.96
CA ARG A 547 38.87 -13.01 -5.47
C ARG A 547 38.57 -13.33 -6.95
N PRO A 548 37.33 -13.65 -7.36
CA PRO A 548 36.98 -13.68 -8.78
C PRO A 548 36.53 -12.28 -9.25
N PRO A 549 36.64 -11.98 -10.55
CA PRO A 549 36.50 -10.63 -11.10
C PRO A 549 35.02 -10.18 -11.11
N GLY A 550 34.84 -8.86 -11.06
CA GLY A 550 33.54 -8.20 -10.94
C GLY A 550 32.58 -8.56 -12.07
N ALA A 551 31.45 -9.16 -11.71
CA ALA A 551 30.27 -9.21 -12.54
C ALA A 551 29.56 -7.85 -12.45
N GLY A 552 29.62 -7.09 -13.55
CA GLY A 552 28.97 -5.80 -13.69
C GLY A 552 27.46 -5.87 -13.40
N ILE A 553 26.96 -4.78 -12.81
CA ILE A 553 25.55 -4.51 -12.59
C ILE A 553 24.83 -4.54 -13.96
N PRO A 554 23.75 -5.31 -14.15
CA PRO A 554 22.96 -5.21 -15.39
C PRO A 554 22.33 -3.83 -15.47
N GLN A 555 22.63 -3.09 -16.53
CA GLN A 555 22.03 -1.79 -16.82
C GLN A 555 20.53 -1.94 -17.16
N ALA A 556 19.77 -0.87 -16.94
CA ALA A 556 18.34 -0.75 -17.22
C ALA A 556 17.95 -1.05 -18.68
N SER A 557 18.91 -1.12 -19.61
CA SER A 557 18.71 -1.47 -21.02
C SER A 557 18.07 -2.86 -21.21
N SER A 558 18.46 -3.88 -20.44
CA SER A 558 17.97 -5.26 -20.68
C SER A 558 16.46 -5.45 -20.47
N PHE A 559 15.83 -4.62 -19.64
CA PHE A 559 14.39 -4.70 -19.35
C PHE A 559 13.56 -3.97 -20.42
N GLU A 560 13.97 -2.76 -20.79
CA GLU A 560 13.35 -2.05 -21.91
C GLU A 560 13.57 -2.79 -23.23
N ASP A 561 14.72 -3.43 -23.42
CA ASP A 561 15.00 -4.24 -24.61
C ASP A 561 14.14 -5.52 -24.64
N ALA A 562 13.91 -6.17 -23.50
CA ALA A 562 13.00 -7.31 -23.42
C ALA A 562 11.55 -6.92 -23.70
N LEU A 563 11.09 -5.78 -23.16
CA LEU A 563 9.78 -5.20 -23.45
C LEU A 563 9.65 -4.80 -24.92
N ARG A 564 10.66 -4.13 -25.49
CA ARG A 564 10.67 -3.75 -26.91
C ARG A 564 10.67 -4.96 -27.83
N LYS A 565 11.38 -6.03 -27.50
CA LYS A 565 11.35 -7.28 -28.27
C LYS A 565 9.97 -7.92 -28.24
N LEU A 566 9.32 -7.98 -27.07
CA LEU A 566 7.95 -8.48 -26.91
C LEU A 566 6.92 -7.60 -27.64
N GLU A 567 7.04 -6.28 -27.56
CA GLU A 567 6.16 -5.33 -28.24
C GLU A 567 6.35 -5.34 -29.76
N ALA A 568 7.59 -5.44 -30.25
CA ALA A 568 7.90 -5.55 -31.68
C ALA A 568 7.36 -6.86 -32.28
N GLN A 569 7.46 -7.98 -31.55
CA GLN A 569 6.87 -9.27 -31.95
C GLN A 569 5.34 -9.19 -32.03
N LYS A 570 4.70 -8.44 -31.11
CA LYS A 570 3.25 -8.20 -31.12
C LYS A 570 2.81 -7.31 -32.29
N LEU A 571 3.60 -6.29 -32.63
CA LEU A 571 3.34 -5.38 -33.75
C LEU A 571 3.48 -6.08 -35.11
N ALA A 572 4.52 -6.93 -35.26
CA ALA A 572 4.73 -7.73 -36.46
C ALA A 572 3.56 -8.69 -36.73
N ARG A 573 2.93 -9.24 -35.69
CA ARG A 573 1.73 -10.08 -35.81
C ARG A 573 0.53 -9.28 -36.34
N MET A 574 0.28 -8.07 -35.82
CA MET A 574 -0.82 -7.22 -36.28
C MET A 574 -0.66 -6.75 -37.73
N GLN A 575 0.57 -6.59 -38.21
CA GLN A 575 0.85 -6.22 -39.61
C GLN A 575 0.76 -7.43 -40.55
N GLY A 576 1.17 -8.62 -40.11
CA GLY A 576 1.03 -9.87 -40.88
C GLY A 576 -0.42 -10.29 -41.11
N THR A 577 -1.33 -10.06 -40.15
CA THR A 577 -2.76 -10.39 -40.32
C THR A 577 -3.47 -9.48 -41.33
N ARG A 578 -2.92 -8.29 -41.65
CA ARG A 578 -3.50 -7.39 -42.67
C ARG A 578 -3.13 -7.73 -44.10
N GLN A 579 -2.12 -8.58 -44.32
CA GLN A 579 -1.59 -8.87 -45.67
C GLN A 579 -2.16 -10.15 -46.31
N VAL A 580 -2.95 -10.94 -45.56
CA VAL A 580 -3.52 -12.22 -46.04
C VAL A 580 -4.98 -12.08 -46.53
N GLY A 581 -5.56 -10.86 -46.51
CA GLY A 581 -6.97 -10.62 -46.85
C GLY A 581 -7.25 -10.02 -48.24
N LEU A 582 -6.28 -9.95 -49.15
CA LEU A 582 -6.44 -9.23 -50.42
C LEU A 582 -5.77 -9.92 -51.62
N PHE A 583 -5.94 -11.23 -51.84
CA PHE A 583 -5.72 -11.83 -53.17
C PHE A 583 -6.54 -13.13 -53.33
N GLY A 584 -7.41 -13.14 -54.34
CA GLY A 584 -8.32 -14.22 -54.76
C GLY A 584 -9.73 -13.65 -54.95
N ASP A 585 -10.38 -13.62 -56.11
CA ASP A 585 -10.20 -14.33 -57.37
C ASP A 585 -10.82 -13.48 -58.52
N THR A 586 -10.14 -13.41 -59.67
CA THR A 586 -10.76 -13.17 -60.98
C THR A 586 -9.98 -13.98 -61.99
N GLU A 587 -10.55 -15.08 -62.48
CA GLU A 587 -10.47 -15.54 -63.87
C GLU A 587 -11.35 -16.80 -64.06
N ASP A 588 -12.16 -16.74 -65.12
CA ASP A 588 -13.08 -17.69 -65.77
C ASP A 588 -14.32 -18.26 -65.03
#